data_AF-A0A924LTK6-F1
#
_entry.id   AF-A0A924LTK6-F1
#
_cell.length_a   1.000
_cell.length_b   1.000
_cell.length_c   1.000
_cell.angle_alpha   90.00
_cell.angle_beta   90.00
_cell.angle_gamma   90.00
#
_symmetry.space_group_name_H-M   'P 1'
#
loop_
_entity.id
_entity.type
_entity.pdbx_description
1 polymer ?
#
loop_
_entity_poly.entity_id
_entity_poly.type
_entity_poly.pdbx_seq_one_letter_code
_entity_poly.pdbx_strand_id
1 'polypeptide(L)'
;MIPLKITFLNQPFLYNTLSIKFAEADGTNIRNRVFLFVTSRSAIGQVARNANINQQAINFKNALLADYPSEFTATVSQNTVSVYCQNGTFPIDYGNTTDGDNWCQFGIFEVITPYESNTFAYTLENKSFKIQSGLVDAYFQITALITINRNNGQSFKFTILNKLIAFKNEASISYNKMIHRLMAANLDIETQGQYKPALLGINVKAFKNSDNSLIDEIGFLPIKFIAGLKNSNSSFGILDFNLKPSRATLLSFPYINLLLPVGNYTLRTLRNGIFDNDFSIVATDDVVLPRQLNFEDYKIGDVISVVALNDDHPNLQTQEKVFCIFPEQRYFNTIFWHDEFLMQKSIDCMGDYLIKSDLENRTQKIVVDLVEKLEILDNSKDAKLQINTGWLMYSDTDTVESLMRAKKAWLPVPNSNKVIDLRPIGKSIVNENSQDETIQYNLEFTINKKYNEETYSLKF
;
A
#
# COMPACT_ATOMS: atom_id res chain seq x y z
N MET A 1 12.45 -19.72 37.45
CA MET A 1 12.30 -18.30 37.04
C MET A 1 10.86 -18.11 36.60
N ILE A 2 10.06 -17.32 37.31
CA ILE A 2 8.65 -17.07 36.95
C ILE A 2 8.59 -15.65 36.41
N PRO A 3 8.41 -15.44 35.09
CA PRO A 3 8.30 -14.10 34.54
C PRO A 3 7.03 -13.43 35.07
N LEU A 4 7.14 -12.16 35.44
CA LEU A 4 6.00 -11.32 35.74
C LEU A 4 5.41 -10.87 34.40
N LYS A 5 4.25 -11.42 34.00
CA LYS A 5 3.56 -11.01 32.77
C LYS A 5 2.48 -9.99 33.11
N ILE A 6 2.66 -8.74 32.67
CA ILE A 6 1.65 -7.69 32.78
C ILE A 6 0.86 -7.68 31.47
N THR A 7 -0.46 -7.88 31.53
CA THR A 7 -1.33 -7.87 30.35
C THR A 7 -2.42 -6.82 30.57
N PHE A 8 -2.56 -5.88 29.65
CA PHE A 8 -3.62 -4.88 29.69
C PHE A 8 -4.85 -5.43 28.97
N LEU A 9 -6.02 -5.41 29.62
CA LEU A 9 -7.29 -5.74 28.96
C LEU A 9 -7.90 -4.47 28.36
N ASN A 10 -8.08 -4.49 27.04
CA ASN A 10 -8.94 -3.66 26.20
C ASN A 10 -9.37 -2.29 26.75
N GLN A 11 -8.67 -1.24 26.31
CA GLN A 11 -9.29 0.03 25.96
C GLN A 11 -8.65 0.54 24.64
N PRO A 12 -9.46 1.07 23.72
CA PRO A 12 -8.96 1.63 22.48
C PRO A 12 -8.35 3.01 22.79
N PHE A 13 -7.13 3.23 22.30
CA PHE A 13 -6.45 4.52 22.23
C PHE A 13 -6.03 5.17 23.56
N LEU A 14 -4.70 5.20 23.78
CA LEU A 14 -3.88 6.41 23.95
C LEU A 14 -2.46 5.96 24.28
N TYR A 15 -1.46 6.69 23.76
CA TYR A 15 -0.06 6.49 24.09
C TYR A 15 0.12 6.53 25.61
N ASN A 16 0.35 5.37 26.22
CA ASN A 16 0.64 5.26 27.64
C ASN A 16 2.15 5.08 27.80
N THR A 17 2.86 6.13 28.17
CA THR A 17 4.24 5.99 28.66
C THR A 17 4.18 5.47 30.09
N LEU A 18 4.34 4.16 30.27
CA LEU A 18 4.65 3.62 31.58
C LEU A 18 6.09 4.02 31.90
N SER A 19 6.28 4.94 32.85
CA SER A 19 7.60 5.26 33.38
C SER A 19 7.86 4.40 34.61
N ILE A 20 8.80 3.46 34.50
CA ILE A 20 9.31 2.72 35.65
C ILE A 20 10.49 3.52 36.18
N LYS A 21 10.35 4.13 37.36
CA LYS A 21 11.47 4.80 38.03
C LYS A 21 12.03 3.88 39.11
N PHE A 22 13.34 3.66 39.06
CA PHE A 22 14.08 3.00 40.11
C PHE A 22 14.58 4.04 41.11
N ALA A 23 14.41 3.75 42.39
CA ALA A 23 15.11 4.46 43.46
C ALA A 23 15.73 3.42 44.38
N GLU A 24 17.06 3.47 44.55
CA GLU A 24 17.71 2.86 45.69
C GLU A 24 17.53 3.80 46.88
N ALA A 25 16.78 3.34 47.89
CA ALA A 25 16.70 4.06 49.16
C ALA A 25 17.92 3.68 49.99
N ASP A 26 18.89 4.59 50.06
CA ASP A 26 20.10 4.37 50.85
C ASP A 26 19.82 4.72 52.32
N GLY A 27 19.60 3.68 53.12
CA GLY A 27 19.24 3.79 54.53
C GLY A 27 19.40 2.44 55.23
N THR A 28 20.64 2.14 55.62
CA THR A 28 21.09 1.08 56.55
C THR A 28 20.33 -0.26 56.49
N ASN A 29 20.94 -1.21 55.76
CA ASN A 29 20.88 -2.66 55.91
C ASN A 29 19.67 -3.49 55.47
N ILE A 30 18.76 -2.97 54.63
CA ILE A 30 17.92 -3.82 53.77
C ILE A 30 17.84 -3.17 52.39
N ARG A 31 18.37 -3.82 51.34
CA ARG A 31 18.23 -3.37 49.95
C ARG A 31 16.79 -3.60 49.49
N ASN A 32 15.88 -2.72 49.90
CA ASN A 32 14.52 -2.70 49.39
C ASN A 32 14.55 -2.14 47.96
N ARG A 33 14.33 -3.00 46.96
CA ARG A 33 14.14 -2.57 45.57
C ARG A 33 12.68 -2.15 45.40
N VAL A 34 12.48 -0.90 45.02
CA VAL A 34 11.15 -0.29 44.83
C VAL A 34 10.82 -0.27 43.34
N PHE A 35 9.71 -0.87 42.95
CA PHE A 35 9.12 -0.67 41.63
C PHE A 35 8.03 0.39 41.74
N LEU A 36 8.28 1.58 41.19
CA LEU A 36 7.29 2.65 41.13
C LEU A 36 6.53 2.58 39.80
N PHE A 37 5.26 2.22 39.86
CA PHE A 37 4.34 2.29 38.72
C PHE A 37 3.58 3.61 38.78
N VAL A 38 4.00 4.59 37.98
CA VAL A 38 3.28 5.87 37.85
C VAL A 38 2.34 5.78 36.66
N THR A 39 1.03 5.82 36.93
CA THR A 39 0.00 5.99 35.90
C THR A 39 -0.60 7.40 36.03
N SER A 40 -0.83 8.08 34.90
CA SER A 40 -1.46 9.40 34.86
C SER A 40 -2.99 9.36 34.93
N ARG A 41 -3.60 8.18 35.16
CA ARG A 41 -5.06 8.01 35.29
C ARG A 41 -5.46 7.30 36.58
N SER A 42 -6.65 7.65 37.07
CA SER A 42 -7.39 7.02 38.18
C SER A 42 -8.10 5.70 37.80
N ALA A 43 -7.65 5.02 36.74
CA ALA A 43 -8.32 3.82 36.22
C ALA A 43 -7.55 2.52 36.52
N ILE A 44 -8.34 1.45 36.68
CA ILE A 44 -7.98 0.13 37.21
C ILE A 44 -7.00 -0.59 36.27
N GLY A 45 -5.76 -0.81 36.72
CA GLY A 45 -4.82 -1.75 36.11
C GLY A 45 -4.83 -3.12 36.81
N GLN A 46 -4.60 -4.20 36.08
CA GLN A 46 -4.50 -5.57 36.61
C GLN A 46 -3.05 -6.08 36.56
N VAL A 47 -2.65 -6.82 37.60
CA VAL A 47 -1.45 -7.66 37.61
C VAL A 47 -1.90 -9.07 37.96
N ALA A 48 -1.61 -10.06 37.12
CA ALA A 48 -1.99 -11.45 37.35
C ALA A 48 -0.76 -12.36 37.37
N ARG A 49 -0.78 -13.37 38.24
CA ARG A 49 0.20 -14.45 38.29
C ARG A 49 -0.54 -15.77 38.07
N ASN A 50 -0.07 -16.60 37.13
CA ASN A 50 -0.51 -17.98 36.85
C ASN A 50 -1.88 -18.40 37.41
N ALA A 51 -2.95 -18.26 36.62
CA ALA A 51 -4.23 -18.89 36.93
C ALA A 51 -4.95 -19.36 35.66
N ASN A 52 -5.54 -20.56 35.77
CA ASN A 52 -6.46 -21.17 34.81
C ASN A 52 -7.67 -20.26 34.50
N ILE A 53 -8.30 -20.53 33.36
CA ILE A 53 -9.30 -19.78 32.56
C ILE A 53 -10.52 -19.12 33.26
N ASN A 54 -10.70 -19.15 34.57
CA ASN A 54 -11.82 -18.45 35.23
C ASN A 54 -11.34 -17.21 36.00
N GLN A 55 -11.62 -16.05 35.41
CA GLN A 55 -11.24 -14.70 35.84
C GLN A 55 -11.65 -14.40 37.30
N GLN A 56 -10.70 -13.98 38.13
CA GLN A 56 -10.98 -13.23 39.35
C GLN A 56 -10.44 -11.81 39.22
N ALA A 57 -11.33 -10.82 39.38
CA ALA A 57 -11.03 -9.40 39.32
C ALA A 57 -10.55 -8.89 40.69
N ILE A 58 -9.41 -8.20 40.74
CA ILE A 58 -8.95 -7.49 41.94
C ILE A 58 -9.08 -5.99 41.67
N ASN A 59 -9.96 -5.32 42.43
CA ASN A 59 -10.14 -3.87 42.37
C ASN A 59 -9.01 -3.16 43.15
N PHE A 60 -8.75 -1.87 42.88
CA PHE A 60 -7.72 -1.04 43.52
C PHE A 60 -7.77 -1.08 45.07
N LYS A 61 -8.98 -1.26 45.62
CA LYS A 61 -9.22 -1.40 47.06
C LYS A 61 -8.72 -2.72 47.67
N ASN A 62 -8.49 -3.73 46.83
CA ASN A 62 -8.13 -5.09 47.23
C ASN A 62 -6.62 -5.39 47.08
N ALA A 63 -5.82 -4.44 46.57
CA ALA A 63 -4.37 -4.61 46.45
C ALA A 63 -3.67 -4.76 47.82
N LEU A 64 -4.30 -4.29 48.91
CA LEU A 64 -3.85 -4.49 50.30
C LEU A 64 -4.34 -5.81 50.92
N LEU A 65 -5.25 -6.53 50.26
CA LEU A 65 -5.87 -7.78 50.74
C LEU A 65 -5.41 -9.00 49.92
N ALA A 66 -4.54 -8.83 48.93
CA ALA A 66 -3.97 -9.92 48.18
C ALA A 66 -2.87 -10.61 49.01
N ASP A 67 -2.91 -11.94 49.08
CA ASP A 67 -1.84 -12.74 49.66
C ASP A 67 -0.61 -12.67 48.74
N TYR A 68 0.26 -11.70 49.02
CA TYR A 68 1.60 -11.70 48.45
C TYR A 68 2.42 -12.82 49.09
N PRO A 69 3.36 -13.45 48.37
CA PRO A 69 4.40 -14.24 49.00
C PRO A 69 5.05 -13.42 50.13
N SER A 70 5.43 -14.04 51.25
CA SER A 70 5.92 -13.36 52.47
C SER A 70 7.11 -12.42 52.26
N GLU A 71 7.78 -12.55 51.13
CA GLU A 71 8.91 -11.76 50.66
C GLU A 71 8.52 -10.51 49.84
N PHE A 72 7.22 -10.23 49.68
CA PHE A 72 6.72 -9.01 49.06
C PHE A 72 5.73 -8.29 49.97
N THR A 73 5.85 -6.96 50.03
CA THR A 73 4.87 -6.09 50.68
C THR A 73 4.37 -5.05 49.68
N ALA A 74 3.11 -4.64 49.77
CA ALA A 74 2.56 -3.59 48.91
C ALA A 74 2.04 -2.43 49.76
N THR A 75 2.32 -1.20 49.34
CA THR A 75 1.72 0.02 49.91
C THR A 75 0.95 0.76 48.83
N VAL A 76 -0.12 1.44 49.24
CA VAL A 76 -0.96 2.21 48.32
C VAL A 76 -1.04 3.65 48.84
N SER A 77 -0.77 4.63 47.98
CA SER A 77 -0.97 6.05 48.29
C SER A 77 -1.73 6.75 47.16
N GLN A 78 -2.95 7.25 47.46
CA GLN A 78 -3.88 7.97 46.57
C GLN A 78 -4.09 7.35 45.18
N ASN A 79 -3.10 7.41 44.27
CA ASN A 79 -3.14 6.85 42.91
C ASN A 79 -1.96 5.92 42.57
N THR A 80 -1.15 5.53 43.56
CA THR A 80 0.09 4.77 43.35
C THR A 80 0.05 3.48 44.15
N VAL A 81 0.37 2.36 43.52
CA VAL A 81 0.64 1.08 44.19
C VAL A 81 2.15 0.82 44.11
N SER A 82 2.80 0.73 45.27
CA SER A 82 4.23 0.40 45.38
C SER A 82 4.35 -1.03 45.90
N VAL A 83 5.08 -1.88 45.19
CA VAL A 83 5.36 -3.26 45.63
C VAL A 83 6.85 -3.38 45.94
N TYR A 84 7.16 -3.79 47.16
CA TYR A 84 8.50 -3.99 47.70
C TYR A 84 8.80 -5.47 47.74
N CYS A 85 10.00 -5.88 47.33
CA CYS A 85 10.52 -7.22 47.59
C CYS A 85 11.52 -7.11 48.74
N GLN A 86 11.28 -7.82 49.84
CA GLN A 86 12.08 -7.70 51.06
C GLN A 86 13.41 -8.44 51.01
N ASN A 87 13.69 -9.34 50.05
CA ASN A 87 14.97 -10.08 50.02
C ASN A 87 15.38 -10.72 48.66
N GLY A 88 15.08 -10.10 47.51
CA GLY A 88 15.33 -10.72 46.19
C GLY A 88 16.48 -10.13 45.38
N THR A 89 17.61 -10.84 45.32
CA THR A 89 18.54 -10.76 44.17
C THR A 89 17.87 -11.34 42.92
N PHE A 90 17.09 -10.54 42.23
CA PHE A 90 16.75 -10.81 40.82
C PHE A 90 17.95 -10.40 39.95
N PRO A 91 18.47 -11.29 39.08
CA PRO A 91 19.38 -10.87 38.03
C PRO A 91 18.52 -10.14 36.98
N ILE A 92 18.49 -8.81 37.08
CA ILE A 92 18.22 -7.95 35.94
C ILE A 92 19.60 -7.76 35.33
N ASP A 93 19.81 -8.21 34.10
CA ASP A 93 21.08 -8.06 33.40
C ASP A 93 21.23 -6.56 33.07
N TYR A 94 22.04 -5.87 33.88
CA TYR A 94 22.35 -4.46 33.66
C TYR A 94 23.42 -4.38 32.58
N GLY A 95 23.06 -3.89 31.40
CA GLY A 95 24.05 -3.31 30.51
C GLY A 95 24.70 -2.14 31.24
N ASN A 96 25.98 -2.27 31.60
CA ASN A 96 26.76 -1.20 32.21
C ASN A 96 26.88 -0.03 31.22
N THR A 97 25.99 0.96 31.33
CA THR A 97 26.22 2.30 30.79
C THR A 97 26.54 3.22 31.95
N THR A 98 27.69 3.89 31.89
CA THR A 98 28.25 4.77 32.93
C THR A 98 27.50 6.09 33.12
N ASP A 99 26.34 6.27 32.48
CA ASP A 99 25.52 7.46 32.60
C ASP A 99 24.16 7.09 33.22
N GLY A 100 23.83 7.75 34.32
CA GLY A 100 22.79 7.41 35.30
C GLY A 100 21.33 7.51 34.86
N ASP A 101 20.98 7.06 33.66
CA ASP A 101 19.60 6.87 33.20
C ASP A 101 19.35 5.39 32.88
N ASN A 102 18.98 4.62 33.91
CA ASN A 102 18.60 3.21 33.77
C ASN A 102 17.16 3.09 33.25
N TRP A 103 16.99 3.01 31.93
CA TRP A 103 15.73 2.61 31.30
C TRP A 103 15.63 1.08 31.32
N CYS A 104 14.61 0.52 31.97
CA CYS A 104 14.29 -0.90 31.81
C CYS A 104 13.71 -1.15 30.42
N GLN A 105 14.49 -1.80 29.55
CA GLN A 105 14.05 -2.27 28.25
C GLN A 105 13.18 -3.52 28.43
N PHE A 106 11.86 -3.36 28.30
CA PHE A 106 10.93 -4.50 28.22
C PHE A 106 10.69 -4.85 26.76
N GLY A 107 11.59 -5.68 26.23
CA GLY A 107 11.55 -6.30 24.91
C GLY A 107 12.93 -6.87 24.59
N ILE A 108 13.04 -8.20 24.50
CA ILE A 108 14.30 -8.86 24.08
C ILE A 108 14.65 -8.44 22.63
N PHE A 109 13.62 -8.20 21.83
CA PHE A 109 13.67 -7.47 20.57
C PHE A 109 12.36 -6.71 20.35
N GLU A 110 12.41 -5.69 19.50
CA GLU A 110 11.26 -4.90 19.07
C GLU A 110 11.12 -4.99 17.55
N VAL A 111 9.89 -5.03 17.07
CA VAL A 111 9.58 -4.93 15.64
C VAL A 111 8.77 -3.66 15.41
N ILE A 112 9.39 -2.70 14.76
CA ILE A 112 8.82 -1.38 14.47
C ILE A 112 8.19 -1.43 13.08
N THR A 113 6.86 -1.29 13.03
CA THR A 113 6.11 -1.13 11.79
C THR A 113 6.13 0.33 11.34
N PRO A 114 6.42 0.64 10.05
CA PRO A 114 6.36 1.99 9.52
C PRO A 114 4.94 2.41 9.12
N TYR A 115 3.94 1.57 9.38
CA TYR A 115 2.55 1.76 8.97
C TYR A 115 1.66 2.04 10.17
N GLU A 116 0.80 3.05 10.03
CA GLU A 116 -0.19 3.41 11.04
C GLU A 116 -1.34 2.39 11.06
N SER A 117 -1.79 2.03 12.25
CA SER A 117 -2.96 1.17 12.43
C SER A 117 -4.21 1.79 11.81
N ASN A 118 -5.05 0.97 11.16
CA ASN A 118 -6.32 1.37 10.52
C ASN A 118 -6.22 2.32 9.32
N THR A 119 -5.02 2.49 8.74
CA THR A 119 -4.82 3.23 7.49
C THR A 119 -4.40 2.29 6.36
N PHE A 120 -4.52 2.78 5.12
CA PHE A 120 -3.97 2.09 3.97
C PHE A 120 -2.48 2.40 3.82
N ALA A 121 -1.68 1.33 3.70
CA ALA A 121 -0.30 1.40 3.25
C ALA A 121 -0.25 1.42 1.72
N TYR A 122 0.81 2.02 1.15
CA TYR A 122 0.96 2.18 -0.29
C TYR A 122 2.18 1.42 -0.81
N THR A 123 2.01 0.64 -1.87
CA THR A 123 3.03 -0.33 -2.31
C THR A 123 4.29 0.28 -2.93
N LEU A 124 4.24 1.54 -3.35
CA LEU A 124 5.41 2.24 -3.93
C LEU A 124 6.10 3.17 -2.92
N GLU A 125 5.61 3.26 -1.68
CA GLU A 125 6.35 3.96 -0.62
C GLU A 125 7.62 3.20 -0.26
N ASN A 126 8.71 3.92 0.00
CA ASN A 126 9.97 3.33 0.45
C ASN A 126 9.99 3.18 1.98
N LYS A 127 9.15 2.28 2.49
CA LYS A 127 9.03 1.96 3.93
C LYS A 127 9.45 0.52 4.20
N SER A 128 10.02 0.29 5.37
CA SER A 128 10.51 -1.02 5.82
C SER A 128 10.17 -1.27 7.29
N PHE A 129 9.84 -2.51 7.62
CA PHE A 129 9.82 -2.98 9.00
C PHE A 129 11.25 -2.96 9.53
N LYS A 130 11.43 -2.47 10.75
CA LYS A 130 12.71 -2.52 11.45
C LYS A 130 12.60 -3.49 12.62
N ILE A 131 13.61 -4.32 12.77
CA ILE A 131 13.79 -5.18 13.93
C ILE A 131 14.98 -4.61 14.69
N GLN A 132 14.74 -4.24 15.94
CA GLN A 132 15.79 -3.82 16.86
C GLN A 132 15.95 -4.90 17.93
N SER A 133 17.17 -5.36 18.17
CA SER A 133 17.39 -6.41 19.16
C SER A 133 18.69 -6.24 19.92
N GLY A 134 18.64 -6.42 21.23
CA GLY A 134 19.82 -6.55 22.08
C GLY A 134 20.41 -7.97 22.08
N LEU A 135 19.85 -8.91 21.32
CA LEU A 135 20.31 -10.30 21.28
C LEU A 135 21.55 -10.44 20.40
N VAL A 136 22.68 -10.78 21.03
CA VAL A 136 23.97 -10.99 20.35
C VAL A 136 24.01 -12.33 19.59
N ASP A 137 23.22 -13.33 20.00
CA ASP A 137 23.20 -14.68 19.42
C ASP A 137 21.81 -15.13 18.95
N ALA A 138 21.14 -14.29 18.16
CA ALA A 138 19.83 -14.63 17.63
C ALA A 138 19.67 -14.33 16.14
N TYR A 139 18.78 -15.10 15.52
CA TYR A 139 18.26 -14.82 14.19
C TYR A 139 16.73 -14.73 14.23
N PHE A 140 16.18 -13.99 13.28
CA PHE A 140 14.75 -13.72 13.17
C PHE A 140 14.19 -14.45 11.96
N GLN A 141 13.20 -15.29 12.19
CA GLN A 141 12.40 -15.90 11.14
C GLN A 141 11.11 -15.11 10.98
N ILE A 142 10.96 -14.48 9.82
CA ILE A 142 9.78 -13.70 9.46
C ILE A 142 8.94 -14.52 8.50
N THR A 143 7.69 -14.77 8.89
CA THR A 143 6.68 -15.34 8.02
C THR A 143 5.73 -14.23 7.61
N ALA A 144 5.75 -13.88 6.32
CA ALA A 144 4.83 -12.92 5.74
C ALA A 144 3.77 -13.65 4.91
N LEU A 145 2.50 -13.46 5.26
CA LEU A 145 1.36 -13.97 4.52
C LEU A 145 0.73 -12.81 3.76
N ILE A 146 0.88 -12.81 2.42
CA ILE A 146 0.25 -11.85 1.53
C ILE A 146 -1.01 -12.47 0.96
N THR A 147 -2.16 -11.83 1.16
CA THR A 147 -3.44 -12.23 0.56
C THR A 147 -3.89 -11.17 -0.44
N ILE A 148 -4.11 -11.57 -1.68
CA ILE A 148 -4.67 -10.71 -2.73
C ILE A 148 -6.08 -11.21 -3.02
N ASN A 149 -7.07 -10.35 -2.78
CA ASN A 149 -8.47 -10.65 -3.04
C ASN A 149 -8.90 -10.03 -4.36
N ARG A 150 -9.51 -10.84 -5.23
CA ARG A 150 -10.20 -10.37 -6.44
C ARG A 150 -11.67 -10.11 -6.14
N ASN A 151 -12.32 -9.28 -6.97
CA ASN A 151 -13.74 -8.95 -6.78
C ASN A 151 -14.67 -10.12 -7.08
N ASN A 152 -14.24 -11.08 -7.89
CA ASN A 152 -14.97 -12.32 -8.17
C ASN A 152 -14.96 -13.30 -6.97
N GLY A 153 -14.44 -12.89 -5.81
CA GLY A 153 -14.36 -13.70 -4.60
C GLY A 153 -13.15 -14.63 -4.53
N GLN A 154 -12.33 -14.72 -5.59
CA GLN A 154 -11.09 -15.50 -5.55
C GLN A 154 -10.05 -14.79 -4.66
N SER A 155 -9.31 -15.58 -3.89
CA SER A 155 -8.19 -15.08 -3.08
C SER A 155 -6.92 -15.88 -3.37
N PHE A 156 -5.82 -15.17 -3.56
CA PHE A 156 -4.50 -15.73 -3.75
C PHE A 156 -3.68 -15.48 -2.51
N LYS A 157 -3.13 -16.54 -1.92
CA LYS A 157 -2.32 -16.48 -0.70
C LYS A 157 -0.88 -16.85 -1.02
N PHE A 158 0.04 -15.99 -0.61
CA PHE A 158 1.47 -16.18 -0.79
C PHE A 158 2.14 -16.13 0.58
N THR A 159 2.83 -17.21 0.94
CA THR A 159 3.63 -17.27 2.16
C THR A 159 5.09 -17.08 1.81
N ILE A 160 5.71 -16.05 2.37
CA ILE A 160 7.12 -15.74 2.19
C ILE A 160 7.82 -15.95 3.53
N LEU A 161 8.89 -16.73 3.50
CA LEU A 161 9.74 -16.99 4.65
C LEU A 161 11.06 -16.28 4.47
N ASN A 162 11.40 -15.40 5.41
CA ASN A 162 12.69 -14.73 5.46
C ASN A 162 13.41 -15.07 6.76
N LYS A 163 14.72 -15.32 6.67
CA LYS A 163 15.61 -15.41 7.83
C LYS A 163 16.55 -14.22 7.82
N LEU A 164 16.56 -13.45 8.89
CA LEU A 164 17.39 -12.27 9.06
C LEU A 164 18.27 -12.41 10.30
N ILE A 165 19.45 -11.84 10.25
CA ILE A 165 20.33 -11.66 11.41
C ILE A 165 20.42 -10.16 11.65
N ALA A 166 20.25 -9.71 12.89
CA ALA A 166 20.43 -8.31 13.24
C ALA A 166 21.92 -7.96 13.17
N PHE A 167 22.29 -7.00 12.32
CA PHE A 167 23.65 -6.49 12.25
C PHE A 167 23.71 -5.17 13.01
N LYS A 168 24.61 -5.05 13.99
CA LYS A 168 24.65 -3.91 14.92
C LYS A 168 23.28 -3.63 15.56
N ASN A 169 22.63 -4.69 16.04
CA ASN A 169 21.32 -4.64 16.71
C ASN A 169 20.13 -4.25 15.82
N GLU A 170 20.32 -4.10 14.49
CA GLU A 170 19.23 -3.74 13.58
C GLU A 170 19.14 -4.68 12.37
N ALA A 171 17.90 -4.96 11.94
CA ALA A 171 17.60 -5.55 10.64
C ALA A 171 16.39 -4.83 10.02
N SER A 172 16.34 -4.74 8.69
CA SER A 172 15.23 -4.11 7.98
C SER A 172 14.71 -4.97 6.84
N ILE A 173 13.41 -5.00 6.64
CA ILE A 173 12.78 -5.70 5.52
C ILE A 173 11.62 -4.91 4.95
N SER A 174 11.48 -4.92 3.62
CA SER A 174 10.37 -4.26 2.91
C SER A 174 9.65 -5.27 2.02
N TYR A 175 8.32 -5.24 2.06
CA TYR A 175 7.46 -6.09 1.25
C TYR A 175 6.76 -5.31 0.13
N ASN A 176 6.92 -3.99 0.08
CA ASN A 176 6.08 -3.07 -0.69
C ASN A 176 6.14 -3.39 -2.20
N LYS A 177 7.35 -3.44 -2.77
CA LYS A 177 7.58 -3.77 -4.18
C LYS A 177 7.15 -5.19 -4.53
N MET A 178 7.25 -6.12 -3.59
CA MET A 178 6.84 -7.51 -3.79
C MET A 178 5.31 -7.61 -3.87
N ILE A 179 4.61 -6.99 -2.93
CA ILE A 179 3.14 -6.87 -2.94
C ILE A 179 2.69 -6.19 -4.23
N HIS A 180 3.33 -5.08 -4.65
CA HIS A 180 3.01 -4.39 -5.90
C HIS A 180 3.06 -5.32 -7.12
N ARG A 181 4.14 -6.13 -7.25
CA ARG A 181 4.29 -7.08 -8.36
C ARG A 181 3.23 -8.17 -8.32
N LEU A 182 2.93 -8.71 -7.14
CA LEU A 182 1.90 -9.72 -6.98
C LEU A 182 0.50 -9.17 -7.32
N MET A 183 0.20 -7.93 -6.92
CA MET A 183 -1.05 -7.25 -7.32
C MET A 183 -1.10 -7.05 -8.83
N ALA A 184 -0.03 -6.54 -9.45
CA ALA A 184 0.03 -6.30 -10.90
C ALA A 184 -0.14 -7.59 -11.72
N ALA A 185 0.40 -8.72 -11.25
CA ALA A 185 0.25 -10.01 -11.90
C ALA A 185 -1.18 -10.58 -11.80
N ASN A 186 -1.94 -10.15 -10.80
CA ASN A 186 -3.29 -10.64 -10.50
C ASN A 186 -4.38 -9.60 -10.81
N LEU A 187 -4.03 -8.48 -11.44
CA LEU A 187 -4.97 -7.48 -11.92
C LEU A 187 -5.64 -8.02 -13.19
N ASP A 188 -6.94 -8.23 -13.11
CA ASP A 188 -7.74 -8.74 -14.21
C ASP A 188 -8.27 -7.57 -15.08
N ILE A 189 -8.21 -7.73 -16.40
CA ILE A 189 -8.79 -6.75 -17.34
C ILE A 189 -10.31 -6.86 -17.30
N GLU A 190 -10.84 -8.06 -17.04
CA GLU A 190 -12.30 -8.32 -17.02
C GLU A 190 -13.01 -7.65 -15.84
N THR A 191 -12.32 -7.39 -14.72
CA THR A 191 -12.90 -6.72 -13.55
C THR A 191 -12.93 -5.19 -13.67
N GLN A 192 -12.72 -4.66 -14.88
CA GLN A 192 -12.65 -3.22 -15.15
C GLN A 192 -11.72 -2.49 -14.18
N GLY A 193 -10.59 -3.09 -13.80
CA GLY A 193 -9.59 -2.43 -12.94
C GLY A 193 -9.97 -2.25 -11.47
N GLN A 194 -11.17 -2.67 -11.03
CA GLN A 194 -11.53 -2.63 -9.61
C GLN A 194 -10.72 -3.69 -8.84
N TYR A 195 -10.20 -3.37 -7.66
CA TYR A 195 -9.52 -4.36 -6.81
C TYR A 195 -9.64 -4.05 -5.31
N LYS A 196 -9.52 -5.09 -4.49
CA LYS A 196 -9.50 -4.98 -3.02
C LYS A 196 -8.06 -4.82 -2.49
N PRO A 197 -7.86 -4.13 -1.35
CA PRO A 197 -6.55 -4.00 -0.74
C PRO A 197 -5.90 -5.37 -0.50
N ALA A 198 -4.60 -5.48 -0.76
CA ALA A 198 -3.83 -6.65 -0.40
C ALA A 198 -3.62 -6.67 1.13
N LEU A 199 -3.71 -7.84 1.76
CA LEU A 199 -3.50 -7.98 3.20
C LEU A 199 -2.13 -8.59 3.46
N LEU A 200 -1.32 -7.93 4.29
CA LEU A 200 -0.02 -8.42 4.75
C LEU A 200 -0.11 -8.78 6.24
N GLY A 201 -0.14 -10.08 6.54
CA GLY A 201 0.07 -10.58 7.90
C GLY A 201 1.55 -10.88 8.13
N ILE A 202 2.11 -10.42 9.25
CA ILE A 202 3.51 -10.67 9.61
C ILE A 202 3.57 -11.36 10.98
N ASN A 203 4.37 -12.41 11.04
CA ASN A 203 4.77 -13.07 12.27
C ASN A 203 6.30 -13.16 12.30
N VAL A 204 6.90 -12.67 13.38
CA VAL A 204 8.35 -12.68 13.61
C VAL A 204 8.66 -13.57 14.79
N LYS A 205 9.48 -14.59 14.58
CA LYS A 205 9.98 -15.48 15.63
C LYS A 205 11.47 -15.26 15.80
N ALA A 206 11.92 -15.00 17.02
CA ALA A 206 13.32 -14.95 17.36
C ALA A 206 13.80 -16.32 17.81
N PHE A 207 14.90 -16.79 17.24
CA PHE A 207 15.53 -18.05 17.57
C PHE A 207 16.97 -17.82 18.01
N LYS A 208 17.45 -18.63 18.95
CA LYS A 208 18.86 -18.64 19.34
C LYS A 208 19.68 -19.36 18.27
N ASN A 209 20.84 -18.83 17.86
CA ASN A 209 21.63 -19.51 16.83
C ASN A 209 22.24 -20.83 17.33
N SER A 210 22.58 -20.92 18.62
CA SER A 210 23.30 -22.08 19.16
C SER A 210 22.53 -23.40 19.11
N ASP A 211 21.23 -23.37 19.38
CA ASP A 211 20.39 -24.56 19.56
C ASP A 211 19.04 -24.47 18.84
N ASN A 212 18.81 -23.38 18.11
CA ASN A 212 17.56 -23.13 17.39
C ASN A 212 16.30 -23.11 18.28
N SER A 213 16.46 -22.85 19.58
CA SER A 213 15.34 -22.69 20.50
C SER A 213 14.61 -21.37 20.24
N LEU A 214 13.28 -21.40 20.32
CA LEU A 214 12.44 -20.21 20.22
C LEU A 214 12.63 -19.35 21.46
N ILE A 215 13.02 -18.10 21.24
CA ILE A 215 13.18 -17.10 22.29
C ILE A 215 11.84 -16.41 22.53
N ASP A 216 11.27 -15.84 21.47
CA ASP A 216 10.03 -15.06 21.54
C ASP A 216 9.37 -14.91 20.15
N GLU A 217 8.10 -14.52 20.12
CA GLU A 217 7.27 -14.42 18.92
C GLU A 217 6.34 -13.19 18.96
N ILE A 218 6.39 -12.40 17.88
CA ILE A 218 5.58 -11.19 17.71
C ILE A 218 4.75 -11.33 16.43
N GLY A 219 3.43 -11.20 16.56
CA GLY A 219 2.49 -11.15 15.45
C GLY A 219 1.86 -9.77 15.29
N PHE A 220 1.58 -9.40 14.04
CA PHE A 220 0.87 -8.17 13.71
C PHE A 220 -0.53 -8.46 13.17
N LEU A 221 -1.46 -7.53 13.42
CA LEU A 221 -2.70 -7.49 12.67
C LEU A 221 -2.40 -7.23 11.18
N PRO A 222 -3.20 -7.78 10.25
CA PRO A 222 -2.96 -7.60 8.82
C PRO A 222 -2.96 -6.12 8.42
N ILE A 223 -1.93 -5.72 7.68
CA ILE A 223 -1.80 -4.37 7.12
C ILE A 223 -2.42 -4.36 5.73
N LYS A 224 -3.26 -3.37 5.44
CA LYS A 224 -3.94 -3.21 4.15
C LYS A 224 -3.06 -2.40 3.19
N PHE A 225 -2.80 -2.93 1.99
CA PHE A 225 -1.98 -2.31 0.96
C PHE A 225 -2.81 -1.95 -0.27
N ILE A 226 -2.66 -0.70 -0.72
CA ILE A 226 -3.17 -0.17 -1.98
C ILE A 226 -2.00 0.02 -2.96
N ALA A 227 -2.23 -0.27 -4.23
CA ALA A 227 -1.20 -0.08 -5.22
C ALA A 227 -0.94 1.41 -5.45
N GLY A 228 0.35 1.76 -5.51
CA GLY A 228 0.80 3.09 -5.88
C GLY A 228 1.43 3.90 -4.75
N LEU A 229 1.31 5.22 -4.83
CA LEU A 229 1.85 6.18 -3.86
C LEU A 229 0.72 6.88 -3.10
N LYS A 230 1.00 7.26 -1.85
CA LYS A 230 0.06 8.04 -1.05
C LYS A 230 -0.07 9.44 -1.65
N ASN A 231 -1.29 9.78 -2.09
CA ASN A 231 -1.56 11.07 -2.74
C ASN A 231 -2.09 12.13 -1.77
N SER A 232 -2.79 11.71 -0.70
CA SER A 232 -3.36 12.60 0.32
C SER A 232 -3.26 11.98 1.71
N ASN A 233 -3.47 12.79 2.74
CA ASN A 233 -3.58 12.31 4.12
C ASN A 233 -4.95 11.69 4.45
N SER A 234 -5.92 11.78 3.54
CA SER A 234 -7.25 11.19 3.74
C SER A 234 -7.19 9.66 3.59
N SER A 235 -8.02 8.96 4.37
CA SER A 235 -8.19 7.51 4.29
C SER A 235 -8.99 7.04 3.07
N PHE A 236 -9.55 7.98 2.31
CA PHE A 236 -10.35 7.77 1.11
C PHE A 236 -10.09 8.90 0.11
N GLY A 237 -10.46 8.72 -1.16
CA GLY A 237 -10.47 9.79 -2.16
C GLY A 237 -10.04 9.37 -3.57
N ILE A 238 -9.83 10.37 -4.42
CA ILE A 238 -9.39 10.17 -5.80
C ILE A 238 -7.91 9.78 -5.83
N LEU A 239 -7.58 8.65 -6.47
CA LEU A 239 -6.23 8.12 -6.65
C LEU A 239 -5.57 8.56 -7.97
N ASP A 240 -5.94 9.73 -8.48
CA ASP A 240 -5.40 10.21 -9.76
C ASP A 240 -4.03 10.86 -9.57
N PHE A 241 -3.02 10.42 -10.33
CA PHE A 241 -1.69 11.02 -10.28
C PHE A 241 -1.65 12.39 -10.99
N ASN A 242 -2.50 12.59 -12.01
CA ASN A 242 -2.59 13.87 -12.70
C ASN A 242 -3.85 14.60 -12.23
N LEU A 243 -3.70 15.48 -11.23
CA LEU A 243 -4.80 16.30 -10.73
C LEU A 243 -5.03 17.58 -11.54
N LYS A 244 -4.12 17.91 -12.46
CA LYS A 244 -4.28 19.08 -13.33
C LYS A 244 -5.48 18.87 -14.27
N PRO A 245 -6.04 19.96 -14.84
CA PRO A 245 -7.12 19.86 -15.83
C PRO A 245 -6.72 18.93 -16.96
N SER A 246 -7.59 17.99 -17.31
CA SER A 246 -7.39 17.08 -18.43
C SER A 246 -8.41 17.35 -19.53
N ARG A 247 -8.02 17.13 -20.77
CA ARG A 247 -8.94 17.22 -21.89
C ARG A 247 -9.97 16.08 -21.85
N ALA A 248 -11.24 16.42 -22.03
CA ALA A 248 -12.32 15.49 -22.37
C ALA A 248 -13.11 16.05 -23.56
N THR A 249 -13.93 15.23 -24.19
CA THR A 249 -14.87 15.55 -25.26
C THR A 249 -16.24 14.96 -24.92
N LEU A 250 -17.28 15.24 -25.70
CA LEU A 250 -18.62 14.74 -25.39
C LEU A 250 -18.70 13.21 -25.49
N LEU A 251 -17.97 12.61 -26.43
CA LEU A 251 -17.83 11.16 -26.57
C LEU A 251 -16.76 10.52 -25.66
N SER A 252 -16.09 11.30 -24.80
CA SER A 252 -15.01 10.78 -23.94
C SER A 252 -15.55 9.93 -22.79
N PHE A 253 -14.76 8.90 -22.45
CA PHE A 253 -15.04 8.02 -21.31
C PHE A 253 -13.82 7.92 -20.37
N PRO A 254 -13.44 8.99 -19.65
CA PRO A 254 -12.35 8.94 -18.69
C PRO A 254 -12.76 8.19 -17.42
N TYR A 255 -11.77 7.59 -16.77
CA TYR A 255 -11.93 6.91 -15.49
C TYR A 255 -11.36 7.75 -14.34
N ILE A 256 -12.15 7.90 -13.28
CA ILE A 256 -11.67 8.32 -11.96
C ILE A 256 -11.53 7.08 -11.08
N ASN A 257 -10.36 6.90 -10.47
CA ASN A 257 -10.12 5.78 -9.55
C ASN A 257 -10.31 6.26 -8.11
N LEU A 258 -11.19 5.60 -7.37
CA LEU A 258 -11.59 5.99 -6.02
C LEU A 258 -11.11 4.97 -5.00
N LEU A 259 -10.38 5.40 -3.97
CA LEU A 259 -10.14 4.63 -2.76
C LEU A 259 -11.31 4.81 -1.81
N LEU A 260 -12.08 3.75 -1.58
CA LEU A 260 -13.28 3.77 -0.76
C LEU A 260 -13.17 2.70 0.34
N PRO A 261 -12.87 3.07 1.59
CA PRO A 261 -13.13 2.21 2.74
C PRO A 261 -14.64 1.91 2.88
N VAL A 262 -15.01 0.92 3.69
CA VAL A 262 -16.44 0.65 3.99
C VAL A 262 -17.17 1.91 4.44
N GLY A 263 -18.27 2.26 3.80
CA GLY A 263 -19.06 3.46 4.09
C GLY A 263 -19.90 3.98 2.93
N ASN A 264 -20.52 5.14 3.14
CA ASN A 264 -21.30 5.85 2.14
C ASN A 264 -20.55 7.08 1.63
N TYR A 265 -20.52 7.23 0.31
CA TYR A 265 -19.78 8.28 -0.35
C TYR A 265 -20.63 8.92 -1.43
N THR A 266 -20.35 10.19 -1.69
CA THR A 266 -20.96 10.93 -2.79
C THR A 266 -19.87 11.44 -3.72
N LEU A 267 -19.96 11.08 -5.00
CA LEU A 267 -19.14 11.68 -6.05
C LEU A 267 -19.90 12.90 -6.59
N ARG A 268 -19.40 14.09 -6.26
CA ARG A 268 -20.00 15.35 -6.66
C ARG A 268 -19.36 15.87 -7.93
N THR A 269 -20.18 16.23 -8.91
CA THR A 269 -19.74 16.96 -10.10
C THR A 269 -20.11 18.43 -10.00
N LEU A 270 -19.18 19.29 -10.38
CA LEU A 270 -19.37 20.73 -10.50
C LEU A 270 -19.14 21.10 -11.97
N ARG A 271 -20.07 21.84 -12.56
CA ARG A 271 -19.93 22.43 -13.89
C ARG A 271 -19.62 23.91 -13.75
N ASN A 272 -18.48 24.34 -14.26
CA ASN A 272 -17.98 25.71 -14.17
C ASN A 272 -18.01 26.24 -12.71
N GLY A 273 -17.66 25.37 -11.75
CA GLY A 273 -17.67 25.67 -10.33
C GLY A 273 -19.06 25.65 -9.65
N ILE A 274 -20.13 25.40 -10.40
CA ILE A 274 -21.50 25.31 -9.88
C ILE A 274 -21.88 23.84 -9.73
N PHE A 275 -22.58 23.51 -8.64
CA PHE A 275 -23.13 22.17 -8.44
C PHE A 275 -23.95 21.70 -9.65
N ASP A 276 -23.65 20.50 -10.13
CA ASP A 276 -24.29 19.90 -11.29
C ASP A 276 -25.03 18.62 -10.89
N ASN A 277 -24.30 17.64 -10.33
CA ASN A 277 -24.89 16.36 -9.95
C ASN A 277 -24.15 15.70 -8.78
N ASP A 278 -24.82 14.77 -8.10
CA ASP A 278 -24.28 13.90 -7.06
C ASP A 278 -24.56 12.44 -7.42
N PHE A 279 -23.55 11.58 -7.28
CA PHE A 279 -23.69 10.14 -7.43
C PHE A 279 -23.36 9.45 -6.10
N SER A 280 -24.37 8.83 -5.48
CA SER A 280 -24.16 8.05 -4.27
C SER A 280 -23.50 6.70 -4.57
N ILE A 281 -22.50 6.35 -3.76
CA ILE A 281 -21.72 5.13 -3.84
C ILE A 281 -21.69 4.50 -2.45
N VAL A 282 -22.14 3.26 -2.34
CA VAL A 282 -22.06 2.48 -1.09
C VAL A 282 -20.94 1.46 -1.23
N ALA A 283 -19.89 1.61 -0.44
CA ALA A 283 -18.80 0.65 -0.36
C ALA A 283 -19.08 -0.34 0.76
N THR A 284 -19.40 -1.59 0.40
CA THR A 284 -19.64 -2.67 1.37
C THR A 284 -18.35 -3.30 1.90
N ASP A 285 -17.26 -3.15 1.15
CA ASP A 285 -15.90 -3.58 1.48
C ASP A 285 -14.92 -2.45 1.13
N ASP A 286 -13.72 -2.48 1.72
CA ASP A 286 -12.62 -1.61 1.27
C ASP A 286 -12.24 -1.97 -0.17
N VAL A 287 -12.23 -0.96 -1.05
CA VAL A 287 -12.04 -1.19 -2.48
C VAL A 287 -11.43 0.01 -3.19
N VAL A 288 -10.68 -0.26 -4.24
CA VAL A 288 -10.34 0.71 -5.28
C VAL A 288 -11.32 0.54 -6.42
N LEU A 289 -12.15 1.54 -6.65
CA LEU A 289 -13.22 1.54 -7.64
C LEU A 289 -12.94 2.55 -8.76
N PRO A 290 -12.63 2.09 -9.97
CA PRO A 290 -12.68 2.92 -11.16
C PRO A 290 -14.12 3.23 -11.53
N ARG A 291 -14.43 4.51 -11.70
CA ARG A 291 -15.72 5.02 -12.16
C ARG A 291 -15.52 5.71 -13.50
N GLN A 292 -16.21 5.20 -14.51
CA GLN A 292 -16.31 5.85 -15.81
C GLN A 292 -17.22 7.07 -15.69
N LEU A 293 -16.79 8.19 -16.26
CA LEU A 293 -17.59 9.41 -16.40
C LEU A 293 -18.14 9.51 -17.82
N ASN A 294 -19.34 10.07 -17.95
CA ASN A 294 -19.96 10.41 -19.22
C ASN A 294 -20.05 11.93 -19.35
N PHE A 295 -19.74 12.45 -20.55
CA PHE A 295 -19.77 13.88 -20.84
C PHE A 295 -20.76 14.30 -21.94
N GLU A 296 -21.60 13.38 -22.41
CA GLU A 296 -22.57 13.62 -23.50
C GLU A 296 -23.50 14.82 -23.26
N ASP A 297 -23.86 15.10 -22.00
CA ASP A 297 -24.80 16.17 -21.63
C ASP A 297 -24.14 17.56 -21.44
N TYR A 298 -22.82 17.66 -21.58
CA TYR A 298 -22.08 18.93 -21.42
C TYR A 298 -21.90 19.67 -22.74
N LYS A 299 -21.30 20.86 -22.67
CA LYS A 299 -21.01 21.71 -23.83
C LYS A 299 -19.51 21.95 -23.95
N ILE A 300 -19.08 22.16 -25.19
CA ILE A 300 -17.71 22.58 -25.49
C ILE A 300 -17.40 23.87 -24.71
N GLY A 301 -16.24 23.89 -24.06
CA GLY A 301 -15.80 24.99 -23.19
C GLY A 301 -16.20 24.84 -21.72
N ASP A 302 -17.06 23.88 -21.36
CA ASP A 302 -17.34 23.60 -19.94
C ASP A 302 -16.09 23.06 -19.23
N VAL A 303 -15.95 23.46 -17.96
CA VAL A 303 -14.99 22.91 -17.02
C VAL A 303 -15.75 22.06 -16.01
N ILE A 304 -15.47 20.76 -15.98
CA ILE A 304 -16.12 19.79 -15.11
C ILE A 304 -15.15 19.37 -14.02
N SER A 305 -15.49 19.66 -12.79
CA SER A 305 -14.74 19.21 -11.62
C SER A 305 -15.45 18.06 -10.93
N VAL A 306 -14.67 17.13 -10.39
CA VAL A 306 -15.18 15.99 -9.65
C VAL A 306 -14.47 15.87 -8.31
N VAL A 307 -15.26 15.74 -7.24
CA VAL A 307 -14.78 15.61 -5.86
C VAL A 307 -15.47 14.42 -5.20
N ALA A 308 -14.72 13.61 -4.46
CA ALA A 308 -15.30 12.56 -3.62
C ALA A 308 -15.53 13.08 -2.20
N LEU A 309 -16.74 12.86 -1.68
CA LEU A 309 -17.19 13.23 -0.35
C LEU A 309 -17.53 11.97 0.43
N ASN A 310 -17.25 11.96 1.73
CA ASN A 310 -17.72 10.94 2.65
C ASN A 310 -18.96 11.47 3.37
N ASP A 311 -20.07 10.75 3.30
CA ASP A 311 -21.35 11.23 3.82
C ASP A 311 -21.36 11.33 5.36
N ASP A 312 -20.57 10.48 6.05
CA ASP A 312 -20.40 10.52 7.49
C ASP A 312 -19.46 11.67 7.93
N HIS A 313 -18.63 12.15 7.00
CA HIS A 313 -17.66 13.21 7.23
C HIS A 313 -17.60 14.20 6.05
N PRO A 314 -18.67 14.98 5.80
CA PRO A 314 -18.81 15.79 4.59
C PRO A 314 -17.80 16.94 4.48
N ASN A 315 -17.18 17.33 5.59
CA ASN A 315 -16.15 18.36 5.63
C ASN A 315 -14.75 17.85 5.25
N LEU A 316 -14.55 16.53 5.21
CA LEU A 316 -13.32 15.92 4.70
C LEU A 316 -13.41 15.88 3.17
N GLN A 317 -13.15 17.01 2.52
CA GLN A 317 -13.01 17.05 1.07
C GLN A 317 -11.72 16.35 0.64
N THR A 318 -11.83 15.55 -0.41
CA THR A 318 -10.69 14.89 -1.04
C THR A 318 -10.14 15.75 -2.18
N GLN A 319 -9.11 15.25 -2.85
CA GLN A 319 -8.56 15.88 -4.04
C GLN A 319 -9.64 16.01 -5.13
N GLU A 320 -9.60 17.12 -5.86
CA GLU A 320 -10.46 17.41 -7.00
C GLU A 320 -9.75 16.98 -8.30
N LYS A 321 -10.51 16.38 -9.22
CA LYS A 321 -10.05 16.14 -10.60
C LYS A 321 -10.86 17.00 -11.55
N VAL A 322 -10.17 17.72 -12.43
CA VAL A 322 -10.77 18.68 -13.36
C VAL A 322 -10.65 18.17 -14.80
N PHE A 323 -11.71 18.36 -15.58
CA PHE A 323 -11.79 18.09 -17.01
C PHE A 323 -12.26 19.33 -17.77
N CYS A 324 -11.74 19.54 -18.98
CA CYS A 324 -12.18 20.62 -19.86
C CYS A 324 -12.72 20.02 -21.16
N ILE A 325 -13.94 20.42 -21.54
CA ILE A 325 -14.66 19.85 -22.68
C ILE A 325 -14.20 20.51 -23.98
N PHE A 326 -13.54 19.74 -24.83
CA PHE A 326 -13.00 20.14 -26.12
C PHE A 326 -13.95 19.78 -27.26
N PRO A 327 -13.85 20.47 -28.41
CA PRO A 327 -14.56 20.07 -29.61
C PRO A 327 -14.07 18.71 -30.10
N GLU A 328 -14.99 17.93 -30.66
CA GLU A 328 -14.69 16.67 -31.32
C GLU A 328 -14.01 16.90 -32.66
N GLN A 329 -13.23 15.91 -33.10
CA GLN A 329 -12.64 15.88 -34.42
C GLN A 329 -13.14 14.67 -35.21
N ARG A 330 -12.78 14.62 -36.50
CA ARG A 330 -13.27 13.61 -37.44
C ARG A 330 -12.95 12.17 -37.03
N TYR A 331 -11.81 11.97 -36.37
CA TYR A 331 -11.37 10.66 -35.90
C TYR A 331 -11.49 10.62 -34.38
N PHE A 332 -11.95 9.49 -33.85
CA PHE A 332 -12.09 9.28 -32.42
C PHE A 332 -11.68 7.84 -32.11
N ASN A 333 -10.64 7.67 -31.31
CA ASN A 333 -10.22 6.37 -30.77
C ASN A 333 -9.82 6.54 -29.31
N THR A 334 -10.29 5.68 -28.42
CA THR A 334 -9.88 5.72 -27.00
C THR A 334 -8.89 4.61 -26.71
N ILE A 335 -7.73 4.95 -26.18
CA ILE A 335 -6.75 3.99 -25.69
C ILE A 335 -6.94 3.86 -24.18
N PHE A 336 -7.00 2.62 -23.69
CA PHE A 336 -7.10 2.30 -22.27
C PHE A 336 -5.81 1.64 -21.81
N TRP A 337 -5.43 1.86 -20.55
CA TRP A 337 -4.28 1.21 -19.96
C TRP A 337 -4.42 1.12 -18.44
N HIS A 338 -3.55 0.30 -17.84
CA HIS A 338 -3.26 0.38 -16.42
C HIS A 338 -1.95 1.16 -16.22
N ASP A 339 -2.00 2.22 -15.42
CA ASP A 339 -0.83 3.04 -15.13
C ASP A 339 0.15 2.32 -14.18
N GLU A 340 1.26 2.99 -13.86
CA GLU A 340 2.27 2.53 -12.92
C GLU A 340 1.73 2.30 -11.49
N PHE A 341 0.56 2.84 -11.16
CA PHE A 341 -0.12 2.70 -9.88
C PHE A 341 -1.20 1.61 -9.92
N LEU A 342 -1.33 0.88 -11.03
CA LEU A 342 -2.37 -0.13 -11.29
C LEU A 342 -3.79 0.44 -11.35
N MET A 343 -3.91 1.73 -11.69
CA MET A 343 -5.19 2.41 -11.88
C MET A 343 -5.61 2.33 -13.35
N GLN A 344 -6.90 2.18 -13.60
CA GLN A 344 -7.43 2.17 -14.97
C GLN A 344 -7.51 3.59 -15.50
N LYS A 345 -6.97 3.82 -16.70
CA LYS A 345 -6.90 5.12 -17.36
C LYS A 345 -7.35 5.01 -18.82
N SER A 346 -7.74 6.14 -19.38
CA SER A 346 -8.06 6.28 -20.79
C SER A 346 -7.64 7.64 -21.33
N ILE A 347 -7.39 7.70 -22.63
CA ILE A 347 -7.09 8.91 -23.37
C ILE A 347 -7.69 8.80 -24.76
N ASP A 348 -8.37 9.85 -25.22
CA ASP A 348 -8.90 9.85 -26.57
C ASP A 348 -7.90 10.46 -27.53
N CYS A 349 -7.70 9.78 -28.65
CA CYS A 349 -6.86 10.18 -29.76
C CYS A 349 -7.75 10.63 -30.90
N MET A 350 -7.66 11.91 -31.23
CA MET A 350 -8.57 12.60 -32.14
C MET A 350 -7.98 12.87 -33.54
N GLY A 351 -6.69 12.59 -33.71
CA GLY A 351 -6.02 12.76 -34.99
C GLY A 351 -6.04 11.49 -35.84
N ASP A 352 -5.39 11.60 -37.00
CA ASP A 352 -5.23 10.46 -37.91
C ASP A 352 -4.49 9.29 -37.25
N TYR A 353 -4.82 8.08 -37.69
CA TYR A 353 -4.10 6.87 -37.31
C TYR A 353 -3.70 6.06 -38.54
N LEU A 354 -2.61 5.32 -38.40
CA LEU A 354 -2.03 4.51 -39.46
C LEU A 354 -1.51 3.19 -38.87
N ILE A 355 -1.95 2.07 -39.44
CA ILE A 355 -1.41 0.76 -39.13
C ILE A 355 -0.36 0.41 -40.19
N LYS A 356 0.91 0.34 -39.77
CA LYS A 356 2.04 -0.12 -40.59
C LYS A 356 2.37 -1.57 -40.26
N SER A 357 2.89 -2.32 -41.23
CA SER A 357 3.49 -3.63 -40.97
C SER A 357 4.95 -3.56 -41.35
N ASP A 358 5.83 -3.66 -40.38
CA ASP A 358 7.26 -3.75 -40.62
C ASP A 358 7.60 -5.23 -40.87
N LEU A 359 8.28 -5.48 -41.98
CA LEU A 359 8.80 -6.80 -42.33
C LEU A 359 10.30 -6.77 -42.10
N GLU A 360 10.76 -7.38 -41.02
CA GLU A 360 12.19 -7.61 -40.83
C GLU A 360 12.55 -8.98 -41.38
N ASN A 361 13.31 -9.01 -42.47
CA ASN A 361 13.85 -10.23 -43.04
C ASN A 361 15.25 -10.44 -42.45
N ARG A 362 15.41 -11.41 -41.54
CA ARG A 362 16.75 -11.81 -41.09
C ARG A 362 17.36 -12.72 -42.14
N THR A 363 18.40 -12.24 -42.82
CA THR A 363 19.17 -13.05 -43.76
C THR A 363 20.52 -13.40 -43.17
N GLN A 364 20.97 -14.64 -43.40
CA GLN A 364 22.33 -15.06 -43.15
C GLN A 364 22.98 -15.40 -44.48
N LYS A 365 24.21 -14.91 -44.67
CA LYS A 365 25.04 -15.32 -45.80
C LYS A 365 25.82 -16.57 -45.41
N ILE A 366 25.64 -17.64 -46.17
CA ILE A 366 26.43 -18.87 -46.03
C ILE A 366 27.18 -19.08 -47.35
N VAL A 367 28.51 -19.21 -47.27
CA VAL A 367 29.34 -19.54 -48.44
C VAL A 367 29.51 -21.05 -48.48
N VAL A 368 28.97 -21.68 -49.53
CA VAL A 368 29.15 -23.11 -49.79
C VAL A 368 29.73 -23.23 -51.20
N ASP A 369 30.85 -23.95 -51.34
CA ASP A 369 31.52 -24.22 -52.62
C ASP A 369 31.84 -22.96 -53.46
N LEU A 370 32.40 -21.92 -52.82
CA LEU A 370 32.78 -20.63 -53.44
C LEU A 370 31.61 -19.79 -54.00
N VAL A 371 30.36 -20.14 -53.68
CA VAL A 371 29.17 -19.36 -54.04
C VAL A 371 28.50 -18.84 -52.76
N GLU A 372 28.26 -17.53 -52.67
CA GLU A 372 27.44 -16.93 -51.61
C GLU A 372 25.97 -17.35 -51.80
N LYS A 373 25.42 -18.11 -50.85
CA LYS A 373 23.97 -18.30 -50.71
C LYS A 373 23.44 -17.36 -49.62
N LEU A 374 22.41 -16.59 -49.98
CA LEU A 374 21.60 -15.82 -49.03
C LEU A 374 20.48 -16.73 -48.54
N GLU A 375 20.51 -17.10 -47.27
CA GLU A 375 19.44 -17.86 -46.62
C GLU A 375 18.59 -16.91 -45.77
N ILE A 376 17.28 -16.86 -46.01
CA ILE A 376 16.33 -16.11 -45.19
C ILE A 376 16.01 -16.99 -43.98
N LEU A 377 16.44 -16.57 -42.79
CA LEU A 377 16.30 -17.31 -41.54
C LEU A 377 14.92 -17.17 -40.90
N ASP A 378 14.37 -15.96 -40.93
CA ASP A 378 13.09 -15.65 -40.28
C ASP A 378 12.49 -14.35 -40.85
N ASN A 379 11.16 -14.30 -40.93
CA ASN A 379 10.38 -13.13 -41.32
C ASN A 379 9.50 -12.72 -40.13
N SER A 380 9.94 -11.78 -39.31
CA SER A 380 9.08 -11.19 -38.29
C SER A 380 8.24 -10.08 -38.90
N LYS A 381 6.92 -10.27 -38.90
CA LYS A 381 5.94 -9.24 -39.29
C LYS A 381 5.38 -8.59 -38.03
N ASP A 382 5.91 -7.42 -37.69
CA ASP A 382 5.41 -6.63 -36.57
C ASP A 382 4.47 -5.55 -37.09
N ALA A 383 3.21 -5.59 -36.64
CA ALA A 383 2.25 -4.55 -36.94
C ALA A 383 2.42 -3.41 -35.92
N LYS A 384 2.50 -2.17 -36.41
CA LYS A 384 2.60 -0.97 -35.58
C LYS A 384 1.40 -0.06 -35.80
N LEU A 385 0.87 0.49 -34.71
CA LEU A 385 -0.13 1.55 -34.72
C LEU A 385 0.58 2.87 -34.45
N GLN A 386 0.49 3.80 -35.41
CA GLN A 386 0.85 5.20 -35.21
C GLN A 386 -0.45 5.99 -35.12
N ILE A 387 -0.62 6.77 -34.06
CA ILE A 387 -1.86 7.50 -33.80
C ILE A 387 -1.58 8.88 -33.22
N ASN A 388 -2.29 9.88 -33.70
CA ASN A 388 -2.18 11.25 -33.23
C ASN A 388 -3.24 11.56 -32.17
N THR A 389 -2.84 12.22 -31.08
CA THR A 389 -3.74 12.53 -29.95
C THR A 389 -4.79 13.60 -30.28
N GLY A 390 -4.59 14.36 -31.35
CA GLY A 390 -5.17 15.68 -31.53
C GLY A 390 -4.59 16.68 -30.51
N TRP A 391 -5.21 17.84 -30.42
CA TRP A 391 -4.87 18.83 -29.39
C TRP A 391 -5.26 18.30 -28.00
N LEU A 392 -4.28 18.30 -27.09
CA LEU A 392 -4.41 18.05 -25.67
C LEU A 392 -4.00 19.30 -24.90
N MET A 393 -4.43 19.43 -23.65
CA MET A 393 -3.89 20.46 -22.76
C MET A 393 -2.43 20.13 -22.42
N TYR A 394 -1.58 21.14 -22.18
CA TYR A 394 -0.20 20.89 -21.72
C TYR A 394 -0.14 20.04 -20.44
N SER A 395 -1.13 20.18 -19.57
CA SER A 395 -1.32 19.36 -18.36
C SER A 395 -1.52 17.87 -18.62
N ASP A 396 -1.93 17.45 -19.82
CA ASP A 396 -2.07 16.04 -20.18
C ASP A 396 -0.74 15.39 -20.57
N THR A 397 0.37 16.15 -20.58
CA THR A 397 1.71 15.59 -20.80
C THR A 397 1.99 14.44 -19.84
N ASP A 398 1.68 14.61 -18.55
CA ASP A 398 1.86 13.59 -17.51
C ASP A 398 1.04 12.31 -17.83
N THR A 399 -0.19 12.48 -18.36
CA THR A 399 -1.07 11.39 -18.81
C THR A 399 -0.45 10.62 -19.99
N VAL A 400 0.05 11.33 -20.99
CA VAL A 400 0.72 10.74 -22.16
C VAL A 400 2.00 10.02 -21.73
N GLU A 401 2.79 10.59 -20.82
CA GLU A 401 3.99 9.91 -20.32
C GLU A 401 3.67 8.59 -19.61
N SER A 402 2.62 8.58 -18.78
CA SER A 402 2.16 7.36 -18.09
C SER A 402 1.74 6.29 -19.09
N LEU A 403 0.93 6.64 -20.10
CA LEU A 403 0.57 5.71 -21.18
C LEU A 403 1.80 5.12 -21.86
N MET A 404 2.81 5.94 -22.14
CA MET A 404 4.04 5.46 -22.78
C MET A 404 4.93 4.59 -21.88
N ARG A 405 4.75 4.64 -20.56
CA ARG A 405 5.38 3.72 -19.61
C ARG A 405 4.53 2.48 -19.31
N ALA A 406 3.29 2.44 -19.79
CA ALA A 406 2.35 1.39 -19.49
C ALA A 406 2.85 0.02 -20.01
N LYS A 407 2.70 -1.01 -19.18
CA LYS A 407 3.02 -2.38 -19.57
C LYS A 407 1.89 -3.06 -20.36
N LYS A 408 0.66 -2.58 -20.16
CA LYS A 408 -0.56 -3.10 -20.78
C LYS A 408 -1.41 -1.91 -21.22
N ALA A 409 -1.54 -1.72 -22.53
CA ALA A 409 -2.49 -0.79 -23.13
C ALA A 409 -3.34 -1.55 -24.16
N TRP A 410 -4.56 -1.11 -24.39
CA TRP A 410 -5.45 -1.75 -25.36
C TRP A 410 -6.38 -0.73 -26.02
N LEU A 411 -6.77 -1.05 -27.25
CA LEU A 411 -7.72 -0.30 -28.06
C LEU A 411 -8.95 -1.19 -28.32
N PRO A 412 -10.15 -0.84 -27.83
CA PRO A 412 -11.35 -1.56 -28.17
C PRO A 412 -11.69 -1.38 -29.64
N VAL A 413 -12.17 -2.45 -30.27
CA VAL A 413 -12.65 -2.42 -31.65
C VAL A 413 -14.13 -2.03 -31.65
N PRO A 414 -14.52 -0.93 -32.32
CA PRO A 414 -15.91 -0.46 -32.33
C PRO A 414 -16.90 -1.56 -32.71
N ASN A 415 -18.04 -1.58 -32.03
CA ASN A 415 -19.13 -2.55 -32.26
C ASN A 415 -18.72 -4.03 -32.09
N SER A 416 -17.68 -4.31 -31.31
CA SER A 416 -17.27 -5.67 -30.97
C SER A 416 -16.74 -5.75 -29.55
N ASN A 417 -16.80 -6.95 -28.96
CA ASN A 417 -16.17 -7.22 -27.65
C ASN A 417 -14.67 -7.52 -27.77
N LYS A 418 -14.05 -7.21 -28.91
CA LYS A 418 -12.63 -7.48 -29.15
C LYS A 418 -11.80 -6.25 -28.78
N VAL A 419 -10.62 -6.50 -28.23
CA VAL A 419 -9.60 -5.50 -27.94
C VAL A 419 -8.33 -5.82 -28.71
N ILE A 420 -7.59 -4.78 -29.09
CA ILE A 420 -6.27 -4.87 -29.70
C ILE A 420 -5.26 -4.52 -28.61
N ASP A 421 -4.41 -5.48 -28.25
CA ASP A 421 -3.33 -5.24 -27.30
C ASP A 421 -2.22 -4.39 -27.92
N LEU A 422 -1.87 -3.32 -27.21
CA LEU A 422 -0.89 -2.34 -27.60
C LEU A 422 0.29 -2.35 -26.63
N ARG A 423 1.50 -2.34 -27.19
CA ARG A 423 2.73 -2.11 -26.43
C ARG A 423 3.32 -0.76 -26.84
N PRO A 424 3.40 0.23 -25.93
CA PRO A 424 4.00 1.52 -26.26
C PRO A 424 5.46 1.37 -26.72
N ILE A 425 5.84 2.07 -27.79
CA ILE A 425 7.21 2.10 -28.33
C ILE A 425 7.83 3.47 -28.08
N GLY A 426 7.13 4.53 -28.49
CA GLY A 426 7.66 5.89 -28.47
C GLY A 426 6.57 6.95 -28.62
N LYS A 427 6.91 8.16 -28.21
CA LYS A 427 6.10 9.36 -28.41
C LYS A 427 6.97 10.47 -28.96
N SER A 428 6.40 11.31 -29.80
CA SER A 428 7.05 12.54 -30.27
C SER A 428 6.04 13.68 -30.28
N ILE A 429 6.48 14.85 -29.87
CA ILE A 429 5.70 16.08 -30.01
C ILE A 429 5.62 16.43 -31.50
N VAL A 430 4.41 16.70 -31.97
CA VAL A 430 4.14 17.05 -33.37
C VAL A 430 4.01 18.56 -33.51
N ASN A 431 3.28 19.17 -32.59
CA ASN A 431 3.01 20.59 -32.60
C ASN A 431 2.75 21.10 -31.18
N GLU A 432 3.07 22.37 -30.97
CA GLU A 432 2.85 23.11 -29.73
C GLU A 432 2.22 24.44 -30.06
N ASN A 433 1.13 24.76 -29.37
CA ASN A 433 0.46 26.04 -29.46
C ASN A 433 0.48 26.69 -28.07
N SER A 434 1.47 27.57 -27.87
CA SER A 434 1.65 28.29 -26.63
C SER A 434 0.54 29.31 -26.33
N GLN A 435 -0.20 29.78 -27.34
CA GLN A 435 -1.31 30.73 -27.14
C GLN A 435 -2.52 30.06 -26.50
N ASP A 436 -2.85 28.86 -26.98
CA ASP A 436 -4.00 28.10 -26.49
C ASP A 436 -3.61 27.08 -25.40
N GLU A 437 -2.35 27.07 -24.96
CA GLU A 437 -1.79 26.12 -24.00
C GLU A 437 -2.05 24.64 -24.38
N THR A 438 -1.95 24.33 -25.67
CA THR A 438 -2.22 22.99 -26.22
C THR A 438 -1.02 22.37 -26.92
N ILE A 439 -0.98 21.05 -26.91
CA ILE A 439 0.09 20.23 -27.49
C ILE A 439 -0.48 19.03 -28.23
N GLN A 440 0.19 18.59 -29.29
CA GLN A 440 -0.15 17.38 -30.03
C GLN A 440 0.99 16.37 -29.98
N TYR A 441 0.65 15.10 -29.77
CA TYR A 441 1.59 13.99 -29.79
C TYR A 441 1.26 13.00 -30.91
N ASN A 442 2.30 12.46 -31.53
CA ASN A 442 2.23 11.20 -32.26
C ASN A 442 2.70 10.10 -31.33
N LEU A 443 1.84 9.13 -31.12
CA LEU A 443 2.08 7.95 -30.29
C LEU A 443 2.30 6.75 -31.19
N GLU A 444 3.25 5.90 -30.82
CA GLU A 444 3.57 4.69 -31.57
C GLU A 444 3.49 3.46 -30.66
N PHE A 445 2.79 2.43 -31.13
CA PHE A 445 2.58 1.17 -30.43
C PHE A 445 2.88 -0.02 -31.33
N THR A 446 3.44 -1.09 -30.78
CA THR A 446 3.42 -2.42 -31.42
C THR A 446 2.10 -3.09 -31.10
N ILE A 447 1.42 -3.62 -32.12
CA ILE A 447 0.22 -4.44 -31.97
C ILE A 447 0.68 -5.86 -31.65
N ASN A 448 0.43 -6.29 -30.41
CA ASN A 448 0.87 -7.61 -29.97
C ASN A 448 -0.14 -8.68 -30.41
N LYS A 449 0.13 -9.36 -31.52
CA LYS A 449 -0.71 -10.51 -31.96
C LYS A 449 -0.53 -11.76 -31.09
N LYS A 450 0.60 -11.88 -30.38
CA LYS A 450 1.01 -13.10 -29.67
C LYS A 450 0.41 -13.28 -28.28
N TYR A 451 -0.28 -12.29 -27.71
CA TYR A 451 -0.83 -12.43 -26.35
C TYR A 451 -1.92 -13.53 -26.26
N ASN A 452 -2.56 -13.90 -27.37
CA ASN A 452 -3.42 -15.08 -27.46
C ASN A 452 -2.68 -16.42 -27.60
N GLU A 453 -1.39 -16.42 -27.99
CA GLU A 453 -0.60 -17.64 -28.23
C GLU A 453 0.36 -17.98 -27.08
N GLU A 454 0.77 -17.02 -26.25
CA GLU A 454 1.82 -17.21 -25.22
C GLU A 454 1.37 -16.94 -23.76
N THR A 455 0.08 -17.00 -23.46
CA THR A 455 -0.42 -16.83 -22.08
C THR A 455 -0.32 -18.15 -21.28
N TYR A 456 0.88 -18.35 -20.70
CA TYR A 456 1.26 -19.19 -19.54
C TYR A 456 1.23 -20.74 -19.66
N SER A 457 2.38 -21.33 -20.04
CA SER A 457 2.92 -22.47 -19.29
C SER A 457 3.85 -21.94 -18.20
N LEU A 458 3.30 -21.59 -17.03
CA LEU A 458 4.12 -21.41 -15.83
C LEU A 458 4.57 -22.81 -15.38
N LYS A 459 5.78 -23.21 -15.77
CA LYS A 459 6.53 -24.24 -15.04
C LYS A 459 7.19 -23.57 -13.84
N PHE A 460 6.62 -23.80 -12.65
CA PHE A 460 7.38 -24.04 -11.42
C PHE A 460 6.67 -25.10 -10.61
#